data_AF-A0A1F8F0F0-F1
#
_entry.id   AF-A0A1F8F0F0-F1
#
_cell.length_a   1.000
_cell.length_b   1.000
_cell.length_c   1.000
_cell.angle_alpha   90.00
_cell.angle_beta   90.00
_cell.angle_gamma   90.00
#
_symmetry.space_group_name_H-M   'P 1'
#
loop_
_entity.id
_entity.type
_entity.pdbx_description
1 polymer ?
#
loop_
_entity_poly.entity_id
_entity_poly.type
_entity_poly.pdbx_seq_one_letter_code
_entity_poly.pdbx_strand_id
1 'polypeptide(L)'
;MIPKIQNFCKLHQHKIFVSLCMVLGLGIGYNIGRIAAQNSPQQSQYPDARESPKINLGETSATRPLQTTVPKDRRVVASRASKSKLYHFSWCSGAQRIKETNKLWFESAAMAEAAGYSLAGNCQ
;
A
#
# COMPACT_ATOMS: atom_id res chain seq x y z
N MET A 1 -10.17 2.96 -51.58
CA MET A 1 -10.55 4.09 -50.68
C MET A 1 -9.45 4.50 -49.70
N ILE A 2 -8.45 3.64 -49.47
CA ILE A 2 -7.29 3.86 -48.59
C ILE A 2 -6.37 5.04 -48.97
N PRO A 3 -6.09 5.37 -50.26
CA PRO A 3 -5.15 6.45 -50.58
C PRO A 3 -5.74 7.85 -50.34
N LYS A 4 -7.07 8.01 -50.41
CA LYS A 4 -7.75 9.27 -50.06
C LYS A 4 -7.66 9.57 -48.56
N ILE A 5 -7.78 8.53 -47.73
CA ILE A 5 -7.68 8.64 -46.27
C ILE A 5 -6.24 8.99 -45.86
N GLN A 6 -5.24 8.40 -46.50
CA GLN A 6 -3.83 8.72 -46.23
C GLN A 6 -3.47 10.17 -46.57
N ASN A 7 -3.94 10.70 -47.70
CA ASN A 7 -3.72 12.11 -48.06
C ASN A 7 -4.48 13.07 -47.15
N PHE A 8 -5.68 12.70 -46.70
CA PHE A 8 -6.46 13.48 -45.74
C PHE A 8 -5.79 13.52 -44.35
N CYS A 9 -5.27 12.38 -43.88
CA CYS A 9 -4.48 12.28 -42.65
C CYS A 9 -3.18 13.09 -42.73
N LYS A 10 -2.48 13.09 -43.87
CA LYS A 10 -1.27 13.93 -44.06
C LYS A 10 -1.58 15.42 -44.05
N LEU A 11 -2.70 15.84 -44.66
CA LEU A 11 -3.09 17.24 -44.73
C LEU A 11 -3.48 17.82 -43.35
N HIS A 12 -4.05 16.99 -42.47
CA HIS A 12 -4.50 17.40 -41.13
C HIS A 12 -3.67 16.80 -40.00
N GLN A 13 -2.47 16.31 -40.29
CA GLN A 13 -1.62 15.55 -39.37
C GLN A 13 -1.39 16.28 -38.04
N HIS A 14 -1.11 17.58 -38.08
CA HIS A 14 -0.90 18.39 -36.88
C HIS A 14 -2.17 18.50 -36.01
N LYS A 15 -3.33 18.73 -36.63
CA LYS A 15 -4.62 18.83 -35.91
C LYS A 15 -5.03 17.50 -35.28
N ILE A 16 -4.83 16.40 -36.01
CA ILE A 16 -5.11 15.05 -35.51
C ILE A 16 -4.17 14.70 -34.35
N PHE A 17 -2.89 15.03 -34.47
CA PHE A 17 -1.90 14.80 -33.41
C PHE A 17 -2.21 15.61 -32.14
N VAL A 18 -2.54 16.89 -32.28
CA VAL A 18 -2.92 17.75 -31.14
C VAL A 18 -4.21 17.24 -30.48
N SER A 19 -5.22 16.88 -31.27
CA SER A 19 -6.46 16.29 -30.76
C SER A 19 -6.21 14.98 -29.99
N LEU A 20 -5.37 14.10 -30.53
CA LEU A 20 -4.99 12.85 -29.89
C LEU A 20 -4.27 13.11 -28.56
N CYS A 21 -3.29 14.02 -28.53
CA CYS A 21 -2.58 14.39 -27.30
C CYS A 21 -3.52 14.95 -26.24
N MET A 22 -4.51 15.76 -26.64
CA MET A 22 -5.49 16.33 -25.70
C MET A 22 -6.37 15.24 -25.09
N VAL A 23 -6.85 14.29 -25.90
CA VAL A 23 -7.66 13.15 -25.41
C VAL A 23 -6.83 12.25 -24.48
N LEU A 24 -5.57 11.97 -24.82
CA LEU A 24 -4.68 11.22 -23.92
C LEU A 24 -4.42 11.97 -22.62
N GLY A 25 -4.16 13.29 -22.68
CA GLY A 25 -3.95 14.11 -21.50
C GLY A 25 -5.15 14.08 -20.55
N LEU A 26 -6.37 14.22 -21.09
CA LEU A 26 -7.62 14.10 -20.33
C LEU A 26 -7.78 12.70 -19.72
N GLY A 27 -7.50 11.65 -20.49
CA GLY A 27 -7.57 10.27 -20.01
C GLY A 27 -6.60 9.99 -18.86
N ILE A 28 -5.35 10.44 -18.97
CA ILE A 28 -4.33 10.28 -17.92
C ILE A 28 -4.73 11.08 -16.66
N GLY A 29 -5.16 12.33 -16.83
CA GLY A 29 -5.60 13.19 -15.72
C GLY A 29 -6.81 12.62 -14.97
N TYR A 30 -7.81 12.08 -15.68
CA TYR A 30 -8.98 11.45 -15.08
C TYR A 30 -8.61 10.21 -14.22
N ASN A 31 -7.71 9.37 -14.72
CA ASN A 31 -7.24 8.19 -13.98
C ASN A 31 -6.49 8.59 -12.70
N ILE A 32 -5.65 9.62 -12.76
CA ILE A 32 -4.93 10.13 -11.59
C ILE A 32 -5.91 10.72 -10.56
N GLY A 33 -6.88 11.52 -11.00
CA GLY A 33 -7.90 12.11 -10.12
C GLY A 33 -8.74 11.06 -9.37
N ARG A 34 -9.12 9.97 -10.05
CA ARG A 34 -9.82 8.83 -9.44
C ARG A 34 -8.98 8.13 -8.36
N ILE A 35 -7.70 7.90 -8.62
CA ILE A 35 -6.78 7.28 -7.65
C ILE A 35 -6.60 8.19 -6.43
N ALA A 36 -6.52 9.50 -6.61
CA ALA A 36 -6.44 10.46 -5.51
C ALA A 36 -7.71 10.45 -4.66
N ALA A 37 -8.90 10.45 -5.29
CA ALA A 37 -10.18 10.39 -4.58
C ALA A 37 -10.37 9.09 -3.78
N GLN A 38 -9.86 7.96 -4.28
CA GLN A 38 -9.94 6.67 -3.58
C GLN A 38 -8.93 6.50 -2.44
N ASN A 39 -7.85 7.29 -2.43
CA ASN A 39 -6.87 7.28 -1.33
C ASN A 39 -7.07 8.44 -0.35
N SER A 40 -8.17 9.19 -0.44
CA SER A 40 -8.57 10.08 0.66
C SER A 40 -8.79 9.21 1.90
N PRO A 41 -7.99 9.37 2.96
CA PRO A 41 -8.25 8.68 4.22
C PRO A 41 -9.61 9.17 4.70
N GLN A 42 -10.61 8.28 4.66
CA GLN A 42 -11.80 8.48 5.47
C GLN A 42 -11.31 8.71 6.90
N GLN A 43 -11.79 9.80 7.49
CA GLN A 43 -11.55 10.13 8.89
C GLN A 43 -11.64 8.86 9.72
N SER A 44 -10.52 8.55 10.38
CA SER A 44 -10.42 7.51 11.38
C SER A 44 -11.51 7.78 12.42
N GLN A 45 -12.54 6.96 12.44
CA GLN A 45 -13.53 6.94 13.51
C GLN A 45 -12.78 6.62 14.80
N TYR A 46 -12.59 7.64 15.63
CA TYR A 46 -12.02 7.53 16.97
C TYR A 46 -13.04 6.76 17.82
N PRO A 47 -12.72 5.59 18.40
CA PRO A 47 -13.58 5.00 19.42
C PRO A 47 -13.50 5.89 20.65
N ASP A 48 -14.66 6.40 21.03
CA ASP A 48 -14.90 7.20 22.22
C ASP A 48 -14.32 6.51 23.46
N ALA A 49 -13.36 7.16 24.11
CA ALA A 49 -12.86 6.74 25.40
C ALA A 49 -13.78 7.35 26.46
N ARG A 50 -14.80 6.61 26.92
CA ARG A 50 -15.48 6.79 28.22
C ARG A 50 -16.58 5.74 28.46
N GLU A 51 -16.19 4.52 28.79
CA GLU A 51 -16.98 3.68 29.70
C GLU A 51 -16.03 2.99 30.69
N SER A 52 -15.92 3.58 31.88
CA SER A 52 -15.35 2.89 33.06
C SER A 52 -16.39 1.91 33.59
N PRO A 53 -16.00 0.68 33.98
CA PRO A 53 -16.29 0.32 35.37
C PRO A 53 -15.24 -0.58 36.07
N LYS A 54 -14.99 -0.18 37.33
CA LYS A 54 -14.68 -1.00 38.52
C LYS A 54 -13.25 -1.53 38.68
N ILE A 55 -12.49 -0.73 39.42
CA ILE A 55 -11.34 -1.13 40.23
C ILE A 55 -11.78 -2.20 41.23
N ASN A 56 -11.22 -3.40 41.14
CA ASN A 56 -11.18 -4.34 42.27
C ASN A 56 -9.84 -4.14 42.97
N LEU A 57 -9.90 -3.54 44.16
CA LEU A 57 -8.77 -3.45 45.07
C LEU A 57 -8.80 -4.70 45.95
N GLY A 58 -7.84 -5.61 45.72
CA GLY A 58 -7.64 -6.84 46.48
C GLY A 58 -6.17 -7.25 46.45
N GLU A 59 -5.58 -7.29 47.64
CA GLU A 59 -4.18 -7.49 48.02
C GLU A 59 -3.29 -8.46 47.22
N THR A 60 -2.04 -7.98 47.05
CA THR A 60 -0.77 -8.66 47.37
C THR A 60 -0.49 -10.03 46.75
N SER A 61 0.32 -10.04 45.70
CA SER A 61 1.62 -10.72 45.69
C SER A 61 2.44 -10.30 44.47
N ALA A 62 3.72 -10.01 44.69
CA ALA A 62 4.68 -9.67 43.66
C ALA A 62 4.75 -10.76 42.58
N THR A 63 4.51 -10.40 41.32
CA THR A 63 5.13 -11.03 40.14
C THR A 63 5.00 -10.04 38.98
N ARG A 64 6.16 -9.55 38.53
CA ARG A 64 6.40 -8.85 37.27
C ARG A 64 5.44 -9.34 36.17
N PRO A 65 4.67 -8.46 35.48
CA PRO A 65 3.95 -8.90 34.30
C PRO A 65 4.98 -9.41 33.30
N LEU A 66 4.86 -10.71 33.10
CA LEU A 66 5.48 -11.52 32.09
C LEU A 66 5.51 -10.72 30.78
N GLN A 67 6.68 -10.72 30.15
CA GLN A 67 6.83 -10.32 28.77
C GLN A 67 5.67 -10.93 27.99
N THR A 68 4.78 -10.09 27.47
CA THR A 68 3.87 -10.52 26.43
C THR A 68 4.77 -10.92 25.28
N THR A 69 5.07 -12.21 25.19
CA THR A 69 5.38 -12.88 23.94
C THR A 69 4.20 -12.59 23.04
N VAL A 70 4.24 -11.42 22.39
CA VAL A 70 3.57 -11.19 21.13
C VAL A 70 3.92 -12.44 20.33
N PRO A 71 2.94 -13.24 19.87
CA PRO A 71 3.24 -14.31 18.95
C PRO A 71 4.05 -13.65 17.86
N LYS A 72 5.34 -13.97 17.79
CA LYS A 72 6.24 -13.37 16.80
C LYS A 72 5.75 -13.98 15.51
N ASP A 73 4.73 -13.33 14.95
CA ASP A 73 4.05 -13.76 13.75
C ASP A 73 5.16 -13.85 12.73
N ARG A 74 5.56 -15.08 12.43
CA ARG A 74 6.76 -15.35 11.62
C ARG A 74 6.55 -14.86 10.19
N ARG A 75 5.29 -14.53 9.88
CA ARG A 75 4.84 -13.95 8.65
C ARG A 75 5.47 -12.59 8.42
N VAL A 76 6.01 -12.44 7.23
CA VAL A 76 6.61 -11.20 6.76
C VAL A 76 5.84 -10.70 5.54
N VAL A 77 5.79 -9.39 5.37
CA VAL A 77 5.06 -8.74 4.28
C VAL A 77 6.02 -8.00 3.37
N ALA A 78 5.91 -8.24 2.07
CA ALA A 78 6.58 -7.47 1.04
C ALA A 78 5.57 -6.67 0.21
N SER A 79 6.06 -5.69 -0.53
CA SER A 79 5.24 -4.90 -1.45
C SER A 79 5.42 -5.40 -2.88
N ARG A 80 4.32 -5.81 -3.53
CA ARG A 80 4.31 -6.22 -4.95
C ARG A 80 4.52 -5.05 -5.90
N ALA A 81 4.17 -3.84 -5.47
CA ALA A 81 4.27 -2.62 -6.27
C ALA A 81 5.64 -1.93 -6.15
N SER A 82 6.45 -2.31 -5.14
CA SER A 82 7.77 -1.73 -4.96
C SER A 82 8.77 -2.36 -5.91
N LYS A 83 9.61 -1.53 -6.54
CA LYS A 83 10.75 -2.01 -7.34
C LYS A 83 11.82 -2.66 -6.44
N SER A 84 11.85 -2.28 -5.17
CA SER A 84 12.77 -2.83 -4.19
C SER A 84 12.20 -4.14 -3.65
N LYS A 85 12.94 -5.25 -3.81
CA LYS A 85 12.60 -6.57 -3.24
C LYS A 85 12.88 -6.59 -1.74
N LEU A 86 12.10 -5.82 -0.98
CA LEU A 86 12.24 -5.72 0.46
C LEU A 86 11.02 -6.33 1.16
N TYR A 87 11.28 -7.09 2.22
CA TYR A 87 10.25 -7.56 3.13
C TYR A 87 10.35 -6.82 4.47
N HIS A 88 9.21 -6.74 5.15
CA HIS A 88 9.01 -6.05 6.42
C HIS A 88 8.30 -7.00 7.39
N PHE A 89 8.51 -6.81 8.69
CA PHE A 89 7.68 -7.45 9.70
C PHE A 89 6.33 -6.73 9.84
N SER A 90 5.31 -7.44 10.33
CA SER A 90 3.95 -6.89 10.53
C SER A 90 3.91 -5.65 11.42
N TRP A 91 4.83 -5.55 12.38
CA TRP A 91 4.97 -4.42 13.30
C TRP A 91 5.79 -3.25 12.74
N CYS A 92 6.51 -3.46 11.63
CA CYS A 92 7.39 -2.45 11.06
C CYS A 92 6.57 -1.31 10.41
N SER A 93 6.99 -0.07 10.61
CA SER A 93 6.33 1.12 10.02
C SER A 93 6.23 1.02 8.49
N GLY A 94 7.22 0.38 7.85
CA GLY A 94 7.21 0.08 6.42
C GLY A 94 6.01 -0.79 6.00
N ALA A 95 5.66 -1.80 6.79
CA ALA A 95 4.55 -2.72 6.52
C ALA A 95 3.18 -2.02 6.56
N GLN A 96 2.99 -1.08 7.50
CA GLN A 96 1.73 -0.35 7.66
C GLN A 96 1.45 0.59 6.48
N ARG A 97 2.51 1.03 5.77
CA ARG A 97 2.40 1.92 4.60
C ARG A 97 2.10 1.17 3.31
N ILE A 98 2.21 -0.16 3.29
CA ILE A 98 1.91 -0.97 2.11
C ILE A 98 0.39 -1.04 1.95
N LYS A 99 -0.11 -0.61 0.78
CA LYS A 99 -1.52 -0.76 0.42
C LYS A 99 -1.92 -2.24 0.49
N GLU A 100 -3.09 -2.55 1.04
CA GLU A 100 -3.56 -3.93 1.22
C GLU A 100 -3.51 -4.76 -0.08
N THR A 101 -3.88 -4.14 -1.20
CA THR A 101 -3.85 -4.75 -2.55
C THR A 101 -2.45 -5.15 -3.03
N ASN A 102 -1.40 -4.53 -2.47
CA ASN A 102 0.00 -4.75 -2.81
C ASN A 102 0.75 -5.57 -1.76
N LYS A 103 0.09 -5.97 -0.66
CA LYS A 103 0.72 -6.82 0.35
C LYS A 103 0.92 -8.23 -0.21
N LEU A 104 2.14 -8.70 -0.11
CA LEU A 104 2.53 -10.08 -0.37
C LEU A 104 3.01 -10.67 0.95
N TRP A 105 2.24 -11.62 1.47
CA TRP A 105 2.57 -12.30 2.73
C TRP A 105 3.40 -13.55 2.45
N PHE A 106 4.48 -13.71 3.19
CA PHE A 106 5.27 -14.93 3.25
C PHE A 106 5.14 -15.54 4.64
N GLU A 107 5.16 -16.86 4.72
CA GLU A 107 5.03 -17.60 5.98
C GLU A 107 6.25 -17.40 6.92
N SER A 108 7.42 -17.11 6.33
CA SER A 108 8.65 -16.86 7.06
C SER A 108 9.60 -15.92 6.31
N ALA A 109 10.52 -15.30 7.05
CA ALA A 109 11.63 -14.52 6.48
C ALA A 109 12.48 -15.36 5.50
N ALA A 110 12.79 -16.62 5.85
CA ALA A 110 13.55 -17.52 5.00
C ALA A 110 12.87 -17.77 3.64
N MET A 111 11.53 -17.86 3.62
CA MET A 111 10.77 -18.01 2.38
C MET A 111 10.82 -16.75 1.52
N ALA A 112 10.79 -15.56 2.14
CA ALA A 112 10.97 -14.30 1.44
C ALA A 112 12.39 -14.16 0.87
N GLU A 113 13.41 -14.56 1.63
CA GLU A 113 14.81 -14.57 1.20
C GLU A 113 15.05 -15.55 0.05
N ALA A 114 14.47 -16.75 0.10
CA ALA A 114 14.51 -17.72 -0.98
C ALA A 114 13.83 -17.19 -2.26
N ALA A 115 12.79 -16.34 -2.12
CA ALA A 115 12.17 -15.62 -3.23
C ALA A 115 12.97 -14.40 -3.70
N GLY A 116 14.13 -14.12 -3.10
CA GLY A 116 15.03 -13.02 -3.45
C GLY A 116 14.66 -11.67 -2.85
N TYR A 117 13.92 -11.66 -1.73
CA TYR A 117 13.63 -10.46 -0.95
C TYR A 117 14.63 -10.31 0.19
N SER A 118 14.96 -9.07 0.55
CA SER A 118 15.87 -8.75 1.66
C SER A 118 15.14 -8.00 2.77
N LEU A 119 15.66 -8.08 4.00
CA LEU A 119 15.09 -7.34 5.13
C LEU A 119 15.21 -5.84 4.89
N ALA A 120 14.12 -5.11 5.10
CA ALA A 120 14.18 -3.65 5.03
C ALA A 120 14.93 -3.06 6.23
N GLY A 121 15.90 -2.18 5.97
CA GLY A 121 16.74 -1.58 7.02
C GLY A 121 16.00 -0.67 8.00
N ASN A 122 14.76 -0.28 7.69
CA ASN A 122 13.89 0.53 8.55
C ASN A 122 13.02 -0.30 9.50
N CYS A 123 13.22 -1.63 9.56
CA CYS A 123 12.58 -2.49 10.54
C CYS A 123 13.54 -2.75 11.71
N GLN A 124 13.43 -1.89 12.74
CA GLN A 124 14.16 -1.97 14.02
C GLN A 124 13.17 -2.11 15.17
#